data_AF-D4JZV5-F1
#
_entry.id   AF-D4JZV5-F1
#
_cell.length_a   1.000
_cell.length_b   1.000
_cell.length_c   1.000
_cell.angle_alpha   90.00
_cell.angle_beta   90.00
_cell.angle_gamma   90.00
#
_symmetry.space_group_name_H-M   'P 1'
#
loop_
_entity.id
_entity.type
_entity.pdbx_description
1 polymer ?
#
loop_
_entity_poly.entity_id
_entity_poly.type
_entity_poly.pdbx_seq_one_letter_code
_entity_poly.pdbx_strand_id
1 'polypeptide(L)'
;MFRKDAGQNAPLLRHKTKGKSRIMNQNQAKEYYEKLFVNYPDVLSVEEATTLLGFKSQTAIIRRIHQHRIRCLKVGRSFMIPKEYLIDYLLDS
;
A
#
# COMPACT_ATOMS: atom_id res chain seq x y z
N MET A 1 -13.57 -17.28 -10.82
CA MET A 1 -13.71 -17.36 -9.34
C MET A 1 -12.33 -17.09 -8.75
N PHE A 2 -12.06 -15.87 -8.32
CA PHE A 2 -10.77 -15.50 -7.71
C PHE A 2 -10.77 -15.94 -6.25
N ARG A 3 -9.74 -16.72 -5.88
CA ARG A 3 -9.61 -17.39 -4.58
C ARG A 3 -9.51 -16.38 -3.44
N LYS A 4 -10.35 -16.59 -2.43
CA LYS A 4 -10.41 -15.83 -1.19
C LYS A 4 -9.40 -16.41 -0.19
N ASP A 5 -8.11 -16.22 -0.43
CA ASP A 5 -7.06 -16.67 0.51
C ASP A 5 -6.24 -15.48 1.05
N ALA A 6 -6.85 -14.30 1.20
CA ALA A 6 -6.19 -13.13 1.81
C ALA A 6 -6.38 -13.05 3.33
N GLY A 7 -6.43 -14.21 4.01
CA GLY A 7 -6.62 -14.32 5.47
C GLY A 7 -5.38 -14.03 6.32
N GLN A 8 -4.24 -13.64 5.72
CA GLN A 8 -2.99 -13.41 6.45
C GLN A 8 -2.37 -12.02 6.29
N ASN A 9 -3.02 -11.10 5.56
CA ASN A 9 -2.44 -9.77 5.35
C ASN A 9 -2.86 -8.84 6.48
N ALA A 10 -2.03 -8.80 7.53
CA ALA A 10 -2.14 -7.81 8.58
C ALA A 10 -2.02 -6.39 7.97
N PRO A 11 -2.86 -5.43 8.38
CA PRO A 11 -2.81 -4.06 7.87
C PRO A 11 -1.41 -3.45 8.00
N LEU A 12 -0.79 -3.05 6.88
CA LEU A 12 0.61 -2.59 6.85
C LEU A 12 0.87 -1.38 7.76
N LEU A 13 -0.12 -0.50 7.95
CA LEU A 13 -0.01 0.64 8.87
C LEU A 13 -0.26 0.31 10.35
N ARG A 14 -0.77 -0.87 10.70
CA ARG A 14 -1.06 -1.23 12.11
C ARG A 14 0.19 -1.53 12.93
N HIS A 15 1.32 -1.78 12.26
CA HIS A 15 2.64 -1.97 12.87
C HIS A 15 3.51 -0.70 12.91
N LYS A 16 2.94 0.51 12.84
CA LYS A 16 3.69 1.73 13.19
C LYS A 16 3.82 1.80 14.72
N THR A 17 4.71 0.99 15.30
CA THR A 17 5.17 1.16 16.69
C THR A 17 5.75 2.57 16.80
N LYS A 18 5.05 3.45 17.51
CA LYS A 18 5.63 4.71 17.98
C LYS A 18 6.88 4.37 18.79
N GLY A 19 8.06 4.61 18.22
CA GLY A 19 9.25 4.86 19.01
C GLY A 19 10.54 4.11 18.64
N LYS A 20 10.52 2.96 17.96
CA LYS A 20 11.78 2.20 17.76
C LYS A 20 11.69 1.29 16.53
N SER A 21 12.23 1.70 15.39
CA SER A 21 12.68 0.73 14.38
C SER A 21 14.07 1.12 13.91
N ARG A 22 14.96 0.14 14.04
CA ARG A 22 16.37 0.19 13.65
C ARG A 22 16.53 0.82 12.28
N ILE A 23 17.59 1.62 12.11
CA ILE A 23 17.99 2.26 10.85
C ILE A 23 18.18 1.15 9.79
N MET A 24 17.12 0.80 9.07
CA MET A 24 17.21 -0.01 7.86
C MET A 24 17.63 0.91 6.73
N ASN A 25 18.61 0.50 5.94
CA ASN A 25 18.98 1.23 4.73
C ASN A 25 17.76 1.28 3.79
N GLN A 26 17.52 2.42 3.14
CA GLN A 26 16.40 2.60 2.21
C GLN A 26 16.32 1.50 1.15
N ASN A 27 17.46 1.02 0.67
CA ASN A 27 17.52 -0.08 -0.31
C ASN A 27 17.01 -1.41 0.28
N GLN A 28 17.34 -1.69 1.54
CA GLN A 28 16.86 -2.89 2.24
C GLN A 28 15.37 -2.81 2.56
N ALA A 29 14.88 -1.62 2.89
CA ALA A 29 13.45 -1.38 3.12
C ALA A 29 12.64 -1.55 1.82
N LYS A 30 13.16 -1.03 0.70
CA LYS A 30 12.54 -1.22 -0.62
C LYS A 30 12.47 -2.70 -1.01
N GLU A 31 13.58 -3.42 -0.89
CA GLU A 31 13.64 -4.87 -1.20
C GLU A 31 12.69 -5.69 -0.29
N TYR A 32 12.57 -5.32 0.99
CA TYR A 32 11.61 -5.95 1.91
C TYR A 32 10.17 -5.78 1.42
N TYR A 33 9.77 -4.56 1.06
CA TYR A 33 8.42 -4.31 0.56
C TYR A 33 8.21 -4.95 -0.83
N GLU A 34 9.19 -4.94 -1.73
CA GLU A 34 9.07 -5.64 -3.03
C GLU A 34 8.80 -7.14 -2.84
N LYS A 35 9.50 -7.79 -1.90
CA LYS A 35 9.24 -9.20 -1.54
C LYS A 35 7.87 -9.40 -0.92
N LEU A 36 7.41 -8.47 -0.07
CA LEU A 36 6.09 -8.53 0.57
C LEU A 36 4.96 -8.42 -0.46
N PHE A 37 5.15 -7.59 -1.48
CA PHE A 37 4.15 -7.32 -2.52
C PHE A 37 4.22 -8.31 -3.71
N VAL A 38 5.12 -9.31 -3.69
CA VAL A 38 5.32 -10.24 -4.83
C VAL A 38 4.06 -11.04 -5.18
N ASN A 39 3.24 -11.36 -4.18
CA ASN A 39 1.99 -12.12 -4.34
C ASN A 39 0.76 -11.23 -4.58
N TYR A 40 0.94 -9.92 -4.70
CA TYR A 40 -0.13 -8.97 -4.98
C TYR A 40 -0.15 -8.60 -6.47
N PRO A 41 -1.32 -8.24 -7.02
CA PRO A 41 -1.40 -7.76 -8.39
C PRO A 41 -0.53 -6.51 -8.60
N ASP A 42 0.00 -6.34 -9.81
CA ASP A 42 0.85 -5.19 -10.15
C ASP A 42 0.12 -3.85 -10.01
N VAL A 43 -1.19 -3.88 -10.20
CA VAL A 43 -2.08 -2.73 -10.08
C VAL A 43 -3.22 -3.08 -9.13
N LEU A 44 -3.46 -2.19 -8.17
CA LEU A 44 -4.49 -2.32 -7.15
C LEU A 44 -5.57 -1.25 -7.35
N SER A 45 -6.82 -1.61 -7.08
CA SER A 45 -7.90 -0.66 -6.89
C SER A 45 -7.77 0.09 -5.56
N VAL A 46 -8.55 1.16 -5.40
CA VAL A 46 -8.67 1.89 -4.14
C VAL A 46 -9.12 0.97 -3.00
N GLU A 47 -10.00 0.01 -3.27
CA GLU A 47 -10.51 -0.94 -2.27
C GLU A 47 -9.42 -1.89 -1.78
N GLU A 48 -8.66 -2.48 -2.70
CA GLU A 48 -7.56 -3.38 -2.37
C GLU A 48 -6.47 -2.64 -1.61
N ALA A 49 -6.10 -1.42 -2.05
CA ALA A 49 -5.13 -0.58 -1.34
C ALA A 49 -5.62 -0.19 0.06
N THR A 50 -6.91 0.06 0.25
CA THR A 50 -7.51 0.36 1.56
C THR A 50 -7.32 -0.80 2.53
N THR A 51 -7.63 -2.01 2.06
CA THR A 51 -7.52 -3.25 2.85
C THR A 51 -6.06 -3.55 3.17
N LEU A 52 -5.19 -3.47 2.15
CA LEU A 52 -3.76 -3.73 2.26
C LEU A 52 -3.08 -2.79 3.24
N LEU A 53 -3.31 -1.48 3.09
CA LEU A 53 -2.73 -0.47 3.97
C LEU A 53 -3.40 -0.43 5.35
N GLY A 54 -4.59 -1.02 5.51
CA GLY A 54 -5.30 -1.05 6.78
C GLY A 54 -6.05 0.23 7.12
N PHE A 55 -6.46 0.99 6.10
CA PHE A 55 -7.33 2.14 6.31
C PHE A 55 -8.76 1.69 6.59
N LYS A 56 -9.47 2.48 7.41
CA LYS A 56 -10.87 2.22 7.77
C LYS A 56 -11.85 2.46 6.61
N SER A 57 -11.45 3.23 5.59
CA SER A 57 -12.32 3.57 4.47
C SER A 57 -11.53 3.94 3.21
N GLN A 58 -12.14 3.72 2.06
CA GLN A 58 -11.60 4.12 0.75
C GLN A 58 -11.39 5.63 0.66
N THR A 59 -12.22 6.42 1.35
CA THR A 59 -12.07 7.87 1.44
C THR A 59 -10.70 8.28 1.99
N ALA A 60 -10.11 7.49 2.87
CA ALA A 60 -8.77 7.78 3.38
C ALA A 60 -7.70 7.70 2.28
N ILE A 61 -7.75 6.65 1.44
CA ILE A 61 -6.88 6.49 0.27
C ILE A 61 -7.14 7.60 -0.75
N ILE A 62 -8.40 7.84 -1.11
CA ILE A 62 -8.79 8.88 -2.08
C ILE A 62 -8.29 10.25 -1.62
N ARG A 63 -8.44 10.58 -0.33
CA ARG A 63 -7.91 11.83 0.22
C ARG A 63 -6.39 11.92 0.09
N ARG A 64 -5.65 10.83 0.30
CA ARG A 64 -4.19 10.81 0.12
C ARG A 64 -3.78 10.96 -1.35
N ILE A 65 -4.56 10.41 -2.27
CA ILE A 65 -4.39 10.63 -3.71
C ILE A 65 -4.55 12.11 -4.05
N HIS A 66 -5.62 12.75 -3.59
CA HIS A 66 -5.85 14.18 -3.82
C HIS A 66 -4.80 15.08 -3.15
N GLN A 67 -4.17 14.63 -2.07
CA GLN A 67 -3.06 15.32 -1.42
C GLN A 67 -1.71 15.04 -2.07
N HIS A 68 -1.67 14.34 -3.21
CA HIS A 68 -0.45 13.88 -3.88
C HIS A 68 0.48 13.05 -2.99
N ARG A 69 -0.06 12.42 -1.94
CA ARG A 69 0.70 11.53 -1.03
C ARG A 69 0.80 10.12 -1.58
N ILE A 70 -0.24 9.65 -2.29
CA ILE A 70 -0.23 8.37 -2.98
C ILE A 70 -0.38 8.66 -4.47
N ARG A 71 0.58 8.22 -5.28
CA ARG A 71 0.47 8.33 -6.74
C ARG A 71 -0.55 7.32 -7.25
N CYS A 72 -1.21 7.64 -8.36
CA CYS A 72 -2.20 6.76 -8.98
C CYS A 72 -2.33 7.04 -10.49
N LEU A 73 -2.90 6.09 -11.20
CA LEU A 73 -3.35 6.20 -12.58
C LEU A 73 -4.88 6.35 -12.57
N LYS A 74 -5.40 7.37 -13.27
CA LYS A 74 -6.86 7.53 -13.44
C LYS A 74 -7.29 6.77 -14.68
N VAL A 75 -8.13 5.74 -14.49
CA VAL A 75 -8.67 4.91 -15.58
C VAL A 75 -10.19 5.04 -15.56
N GLY A 76 -10.72 5.84 -16.49
CA GLY A 76 -12.14 6.20 -16.51
C GLY A 76 -12.57 6.93 -15.22
N ARG A 77 -13.53 6.35 -14.50
CA ARG A 77 -14.02 6.87 -13.20
C ARG A 77 -13.29 6.31 -11.99
N SER A 78 -12.33 5.41 -12.20
CA SER A 78 -11.63 4.69 -11.14
C SER A 78 -10.19 5.16 -11.00
N PHE A 79 -9.66 5.08 -9.78
CA PHE A 79 -8.23 5.20 -9.53
C PHE A 79 -7.61 3.81 -9.42
N MET A 80 -6.52 3.62 -10.15
CA MET A 80 -5.69 2.42 -10.16
C MET A 80 -4.34 2.79 -9.56
N ILE A 81 -3.82 1.95 -8.68
CA ILE A 81 -2.63 2.22 -7.87
C ILE A 81 -1.63 1.10 -8.12
N PRO A 82 -0.61 1.33 -8.95
CA PRO A 82 0.51 0.41 -9.09
C PRO A 82 1.14 0.07 -7.71
N LYS A 83 1.50 -1.19 -7.48
CA LYS A 83 2.09 -1.62 -6.20
C LYS A 83 3.37 -0.85 -5.86
N GLU A 84 4.16 -0.48 -6.86
CA GLU A 84 5.35 0.36 -6.68
C GLU A 84 5.03 1.72 -6.04
N TYR A 85 3.89 2.31 -6.38
CA TYR A 85 3.48 3.60 -5.80
C TYR A 85 3.05 3.48 -4.34
N LEU A 86 2.57 2.30 -3.93
CA LEU A 86 2.33 2.00 -2.52
C LEU A 86 3.65 1.79 -1.76
N ILE A 87 4.63 1.13 -2.36
CA ILE A 87 5.96 0.94 -1.78
C ILE A 87 6.61 2.32 -1.54
N ASP A 88 6.61 3.19 -2.54
CA ASP A 88 7.13 4.55 -2.40
C ASP A 88 6.42 5.32 -1.28
N TYR A 89 5.10 5.23 -1.20
CA TYR A 89 4.33 5.84 -0.12
C TYR A 89 4.73 5.32 1.27
N LEU A 90 5.02 4.03 1.39
CA LEU A 90 5.45 3.40 2.64
C LEU A 90 6.90 3.77 3.02
N LEU A 91 7.75 4.07 2.04
CA LEU A 91 9.14 4.50 2.24
C LEU A 91 9.28 5.99 2.55
N ASP A 92 8.37 6.83 2.06
CA ASP A 92 8.36 8.29 2.26
C ASP A 92 7.68 8.74 3.58
N SER A 93 7.12 7.80 4.37
CA SER A 93 6.19 8.06 5.50
C SER A 93 6.75 7.93 6.92
#